data_AF-A0A372QN85-F1
#
_entry.id   AF-A0A372QN85-F1
#
_cell.length_a   1.000
_cell.length_b   1.000
_cell.length_c   1.000
_cell.angle_alpha   90.00
_cell.angle_beta   90.00
_cell.angle_gamma   90.00
#
_symmetry.space_group_name_H-M   'P 1'
#
loop_
_entity.id
_entity.type
_entity.pdbx_description
1 polymer ?
#
loop_
_entity_poly.entity_id
_entity_poly.type
_entity_poly.pdbx_seq_one_letter_code
_entity_poly.pdbx_strand_id
1 'polypeptide(L)'
;MIFKGIDDQELANKLITKIERQWKDWEQPLLLLSFLLHLFYHDTKFNSAILNLSFPYLAKWFREEPTILLSELEDYRSKKYPYTESISKQFKNNILDYWNFTKGYSKELYRVAQRIFSITVSTASLK
;
A
#
# COMPACT_ATOMS: atom_id res chain seq x y z
N MET A 1 39.66 -13.27 19.14
CA MET A 1 38.24 -13.56 18.88
C MET A 1 38.06 -13.55 17.37
N ILE A 2 38.03 -14.73 16.76
CA ILE A 2 37.98 -14.88 15.29
C ILE A 2 36.51 -14.71 14.90
N PHE A 3 36.19 -13.63 14.16
CA PHE A 3 34.95 -13.59 13.40
C PHE A 3 35.02 -14.73 12.39
N LYS A 4 34.41 -15.87 12.73
CA LYS A 4 34.26 -17.00 11.81
C LYS A 4 33.42 -16.45 10.66
N GLY A 5 34.07 -16.22 9.52
CA GLY A 5 33.43 -15.76 8.30
C GLY A 5 32.26 -16.68 8.01
N ILE A 6 31.05 -16.14 8.10
CA ILE A 6 29.90 -16.79 7.50
C ILE A 6 30.23 -16.81 6.02
N ASP A 7 30.26 -18.01 5.42
CA ASP A 7 30.48 -18.17 4.00
C ASP A 7 29.49 -17.28 3.25
N ASP A 8 29.99 -16.45 2.33
CA ASP A 8 29.18 -15.43 1.64
C ASP A 8 27.95 -16.06 0.96
N GLN A 9 28.06 -17.33 0.55
CA GLN A 9 26.98 -18.12 -0.03
C GLN A 9 25.90 -18.51 1.00
N GLU A 10 26.27 -18.81 2.25
CA GLU A 10 25.31 -19.08 3.34
C GLU A 10 24.55 -17.81 3.73
N LEU A 11 25.25 -16.67 3.78
CA LEU A 11 24.64 -15.37 4.02
C LEU A 11 23.67 -15.00 2.89
N ALA A 12 24.09 -15.16 1.63
CA ALA A 12 23.25 -14.88 0.46
C ALA A 12 21.96 -15.71 0.47
N ASN A 13 22.06 -17.02 0.73
CA ASN A 13 20.90 -17.91 0.81
C ASN A 13 19.94 -17.49 1.93
N LYS A 14 20.45 -17.14 3.12
CA LYS A 14 19.62 -16.64 4.23
C LYS A 14 18.90 -15.34 3.87
N LEU A 15 19.55 -14.44 3.16
CA LEU A 15 18.95 -13.19 2.69
C LEU A 15 17.84 -13.46 1.66
N ILE A 16 18.10 -14.33 0.67
CA ILE A 16 17.11 -14.71 -0.35
C ILE A 16 15.88 -15.32 0.31
N THR A 17 16.05 -16.32 1.18
CA THR A 17 14.91 -16.97 1.87
C THR A 17 14.11 -15.96 2.71
N LYS A 18 14.78 -15.00 3.35
CA LYS A 18 14.10 -13.94 4.10
C LYS A 18 13.28 -13.04 3.18
N ILE A 19 13.84 -12.60 2.06
CA ILE A 19 13.14 -11.76 1.05
C ILE A 19 11.97 -12.53 0.46
N GLU A 20 12.15 -13.79 0.06
CA GLU A 20 11.06 -14.62 -0.49
C GLU A 20 9.91 -14.80 0.51
N ARG A 21 10.23 -14.95 1.79
CA ARG A 21 9.22 -15.03 2.85
C ARG A 21 8.50 -13.71 3.05
N GLN A 22 9.23 -12.59 3.11
CA GLN A 22 8.64 -11.25 3.24
C GLN A 22 7.76 -10.88 2.04
N TRP A 23 8.24 -11.21 0.84
CA TRP A 23 7.51 -11.08 -0.42
C TRP A 23 6.17 -11.81 -0.36
N LYS A 24 6.17 -13.10 0.01
CA LYS A 24 4.94 -13.90 0.11
C LYS A 24 4.02 -13.47 1.25
N ASP A 25 4.56 -13.03 2.39
CA ASP A 25 3.76 -12.74 3.59
C ASP A 25 3.09 -11.36 3.56
N TRP A 26 3.84 -10.28 3.31
CA TRP A 26 3.32 -8.92 3.49
C TRP A 26 3.80 -7.89 2.46
N GLU A 27 4.97 -8.06 1.84
CA GLU A 27 5.47 -7.09 0.86
C GLU A 27 4.68 -7.11 -0.44
N GLN A 28 4.31 -8.29 -0.97
CA GLN A 28 3.50 -8.37 -2.18
C GLN A 28 2.10 -7.74 -1.99
N PRO A 29 1.34 -8.06 -0.92
CA PRO A 29 0.08 -7.36 -0.65
C PRO A 29 0.24 -5.85 -0.46
N LEU A 30 1.28 -5.41 0.23
CA LEU A 30 1.54 -3.98 0.47
C LEU A 30 1.83 -3.23 -0.84
N LEU A 31 2.65 -3.83 -1.72
CA LEU A 31 2.96 -3.27 -3.03
C LEU A 31 1.70 -3.19 -3.90
N LEU A 32 0.88 -4.25 -3.91
CA LEU A 32 -0.38 -4.25 -4.66
C LEU A 32 -1.36 -3.20 -4.14
N LEU A 33 -1.43 -3.00 -2.82
CA LEU A 33 -2.22 -1.95 -2.20
C LEU A 33 -1.69 -0.55 -2.52
N SER A 34 -0.38 -0.35 -2.56
CA SER A 34 0.18 0.96 -2.92
C SER A 34 -0.14 1.31 -4.37
N PHE A 35 -0.06 0.34 -5.30
CA PHE A 35 -0.48 0.55 -6.69
C PHE A 35 -1.99 0.82 -6.81
N LEU A 36 -2.83 0.12 -6.04
CA LEU A 36 -4.28 0.34 -6.02
C LEU A 36 -4.63 1.76 -5.56
N LEU A 37 -3.99 2.21 -4.47
CA LEU A 37 -4.30 3.49 -3.81
C LEU A 37 -3.58 4.68 -4.45
N HIS A 38 -2.78 4.44 -5.48
CA HIS A 38 -2.07 5.48 -6.19
C HIS A 38 -2.90 6.01 -7.36
N LEU A 39 -3.21 7.31 -7.31
CA LEU A 39 -4.08 8.04 -8.25
C LEU A 39 -3.80 7.72 -9.73
N PHE A 40 -2.53 7.74 -10.15
CA PHE A 40 -2.14 7.48 -11.53
C PHE A 40 -2.10 5.99 -11.91
N TYR A 41 -1.56 5.13 -11.03
CA TYR A 41 -1.40 3.71 -11.35
C TYR A 41 -2.72 2.95 -11.34
N HIS A 42 -3.65 3.35 -10.47
CA HIS A 42 -5.00 2.80 -10.41
C HIS A 42 -5.67 2.76 -11.78
N ASP A 43 -5.60 3.86 -12.54
CA ASP A 43 -6.29 3.98 -13.82
C ASP A 43 -5.48 3.49 -15.02
N THR A 44 -4.14 3.49 -14.95
CA THR A 44 -3.28 3.30 -16.13
C THR A 44 -2.54 1.96 -16.17
N LYS A 45 -2.29 1.34 -15.02
CA LYS A 45 -1.42 0.15 -14.91
C LYS A 45 -2.02 -0.98 -14.10
N PHE A 46 -3.12 -0.71 -13.41
CA PHE A 46 -3.69 -1.67 -12.49
C PHE A 46 -4.87 -2.41 -13.11
N ASN A 47 -4.71 -3.72 -13.28
CA ASN A 47 -5.80 -4.58 -13.71
C ASN A 47 -6.60 -5.02 -12.48
N SER A 48 -7.81 -4.46 -12.32
CA SER A 48 -8.72 -4.78 -11.21
C SER A 48 -9.12 -6.25 -11.14
N ALA A 49 -9.04 -6.99 -12.25
CA ALA A 49 -9.32 -8.44 -12.29
C ALA A 49 -8.20 -9.31 -11.69
N ILE A 50 -6.98 -8.79 -11.54
CA ILE A 50 -5.83 -9.54 -11.00
C ILE A 50 -5.90 -9.64 -9.47
N LEU A 51 -6.68 -8.77 -8.83
CA LEU A 51 -6.69 -8.66 -7.37
C LEU A 51 -7.94 -9.24 -6.74
N ASN A 52 -7.80 -10.51 -6.37
CA ASN A 52 -8.52 -11.11 -5.25
C ASN A 52 -7.94 -10.54 -3.92
N LEU A 53 -8.02 -9.22 -3.77
CA LEU A 53 -7.67 -8.49 -2.55
C LEU A 53 -8.76 -8.79 -1.53
N SER A 54 -8.68 -9.98 -0.93
CA SER A 54 -9.62 -10.36 0.10
C SER A 54 -9.43 -9.44 1.31
N PHE A 55 -10.54 -9.00 1.89
CA PHE A 55 -10.63 -8.19 3.11
C PHE A 55 -9.64 -8.60 4.23
N PRO A 56 -9.32 -9.89 4.46
CA PRO A 56 -8.30 -10.31 5.42
C PRO A 56 -6.92 -9.65 5.24
N TYR A 57 -6.47 -9.43 4.01
CA TYR A 57 -5.16 -8.83 3.75
C TYR A 57 -5.12 -7.35 4.13
N LEU A 58 -6.24 -6.65 3.96
CA LEU A 58 -6.42 -5.26 4.35
C LEU A 58 -6.55 -5.10 5.87
N ALA A 59 -7.34 -5.98 6.49
CA ALA A 59 -7.60 -5.96 7.93
C ALA A 59 -6.32 -6.18 8.76
N LYS A 60 -5.35 -6.96 8.26
CA LYS A 60 -4.06 -7.21 8.94
C LYS A 60 -3.25 -5.93 9.24
N TRP A 61 -3.50 -4.84 8.51
CA TRP A 61 -2.83 -3.57 8.69
C TRP A 61 -3.54 -2.60 9.65
N PHE A 62 -4.70 -3.00 10.15
CA PHE A 62 -5.37 -2.32 11.25
C PHE A 62 -5.03 -2.99 12.57
N ARG A 63 -4.86 -2.17 13.61
CA ARG A 63 -4.77 -2.67 14.99
C ARG A 63 -6.14 -3.10 15.54
N GLU A 64 -7.20 -2.61 14.92
CA GLU A 64 -8.61 -2.81 15.30
C GLU A 64 -9.36 -3.39 14.09
N GLU A 65 -10.48 -4.08 14.32
CA GLU A 65 -11.26 -4.64 13.23
C GLU A 65 -11.90 -3.51 12.39
N PRO A 66 -11.59 -3.40 11.08
CA PRO A 66 -12.13 -2.34 10.25
C PRO A 66 -13.64 -2.50 10.07
N THR A 67 -14.38 -1.42 10.25
CA THR A 67 -15.85 -1.43 10.26
C THR A 67 -16.45 -1.09 8.90
N ILE A 68 -15.80 -0.20 8.14
CA ILE A 68 -16.34 0.32 6.86
C ILE A 68 -15.31 0.35 5.74
N LEU A 69 -14.08 -0.08 5.98
CA LEU A 69 -12.98 -0.08 5.02
C LEU A 69 -13.35 -0.73 3.69
N LEU A 70 -14.04 -1.87 3.72
CA LEU A 70 -14.42 -2.58 2.51
C LEU A 70 -15.41 -1.75 1.68
N SER A 71 -16.36 -1.10 2.35
CA SER A 71 -17.30 -0.19 1.69
C SER A 71 -16.57 1.01 1.08
N GLU A 72 -15.66 1.65 1.83
CA GLU A 72 -14.88 2.78 1.33
C GLU A 72 -13.98 2.40 0.16
N LEU A 73 -13.40 1.19 0.19
CA LEU A 73 -12.58 0.65 -0.88
C LEU A 73 -13.39 0.42 -2.15
N GLU A 74 -14.60 -0.12 -2.02
CA GLU A 74 -15.52 -0.32 -3.15
C GLU A 74 -16.03 1.01 -3.70
N ASP A 75 -16.27 2.01 -2.84
CA ASP A 75 -16.62 3.36 -3.27
C ASP A 75 -15.45 4.03 -4.03
N TYR A 76 -14.20 3.81 -3.59
CA TYR A 76 -13.00 4.25 -4.28
C TYR A 76 -12.85 3.58 -5.66
N ARG A 77 -12.99 2.25 -5.72
CA ARG A 77 -12.98 1.48 -6.98
C ARG A 77 -14.07 1.93 -7.95
N SER A 78 -15.24 2.24 -7.41
CA SER A 78 -16.41 2.73 -8.16
C SER A 78 -16.30 4.22 -8.53
N LYS A 79 -15.21 4.90 -8.16
CA LYS A 79 -14.98 6.33 -8.39
C LYS A 79 -16.12 7.22 -7.85
N LYS A 80 -16.78 6.80 -6.77
CA LYS A 80 -17.81 7.60 -6.11
C LYS A 80 -17.16 8.74 -5.34
N TYR A 81 -17.90 9.82 -5.15
CA TYR A 81 -17.44 10.96 -4.34
C TYR A 81 -16.95 10.47 -2.95
N PRO A 82 -15.77 10.90 -2.46
CA PRO A 82 -14.87 11.94 -2.99
C PRO A 82 -13.80 11.45 -3.99
N TYR A 83 -13.85 10.19 -4.42
CA TYR A 83 -12.82 9.51 -5.21
C TYR A 83 -12.98 9.67 -6.73
N THR A 84 -13.62 10.75 -7.16
CA THR A 84 -13.84 10.99 -8.59
C THR A 84 -12.56 11.40 -9.29
N GLU A 85 -12.44 11.06 -10.57
CA GLU A 85 -11.27 11.41 -11.38
C GLU A 85 -11.06 12.93 -11.50
N SER A 86 -12.14 13.71 -11.45
CA SER A 86 -12.07 15.18 -11.43
C SER A 86 -11.42 15.71 -10.16
N ILE A 87 -11.62 15.05 -9.02
CA ILE A 87 -11.01 15.44 -7.74
C ILE A 87 -9.55 15.01 -7.75
N SER A 88 -9.25 13.76 -8.11
CA SER A 88 -7.86 13.25 -8.10
C SER A 88 -6.93 14.07 -9.01
N LYS A 89 -7.40 14.50 -10.20
CA LYS A 89 -6.63 15.34 -11.12
C LYS A 89 -6.24 16.71 -10.55
N GLN A 90 -7.02 17.28 -9.64
CA GLN A 90 -6.71 18.58 -9.02
C GLN A 90 -5.44 18.54 -8.18
N PHE A 91 -5.08 17.37 -7.66
CA PHE A 91 -3.88 17.19 -6.83
C PHE A 91 -2.60 16.96 -7.64
N LYS A 92 -2.65 16.94 -8.99
CA LYS A 92 -1.47 16.79 -9.87
C LYS A 92 -0.53 15.65 -9.46
N ASN A 93 -1.10 14.49 -9.11
CA ASN A 93 -0.39 13.32 -8.59
C ASN A 93 0.27 13.48 -7.20
N ASN A 94 -0.03 14.54 -6.45
CA ASN A 94 0.31 14.58 -5.03
C ASN A 94 -0.63 13.66 -4.24
N ILE A 95 -0.15 12.44 -4.01
CA ILE A 95 -0.90 11.37 -3.35
C ILE A 95 -1.20 11.72 -1.89
N LEU A 96 -0.23 12.31 -1.17
CA LEU A 96 -0.42 12.64 0.24
C LEU A 96 -1.46 13.74 0.41
N ASP A 97 -1.44 14.77 -0.42
CA ASP A 97 -2.43 15.85 -0.37
C ASP A 97 -3.83 15.35 -0.70
N TYR A 98 -3.95 14.44 -1.67
CA TYR A 98 -5.23 13.80 -1.99
C TYR A 98 -5.77 12.98 -0.81
N TRP A 99 -4.95 12.12 -0.20
CA TRP A 99 -5.40 11.33 0.95
C TRP A 99 -5.59 12.17 2.22
N ASN A 100 -4.92 13.32 2.33
CA ASN A 100 -5.21 14.33 3.35
C ASN A 100 -6.58 14.98 3.12
N PHE A 101 -6.97 15.26 1.88
CA PHE A 101 -8.28 15.80 1.55
C PHE A 101 -9.40 14.79 1.85
N THR A 102 -9.22 13.52 1.49
CA THR A 102 -10.24 12.48 1.72
C THR A 102 -10.48 12.18 3.20
N LYS A 103 -9.61 12.63 4.11
CA LYS A 103 -9.81 12.57 5.56
C LYS A 103 -11.15 13.17 6.02
N GLY A 104 -11.68 14.18 5.31
CA GLY A 104 -12.98 14.77 5.63
C GLY A 104 -14.19 13.90 5.28
N TYR A 105 -13.98 12.82 4.53
CA TYR A 105 -15.03 12.02 3.90
C TYR A 105 -14.88 10.51 4.12
N SER A 106 -13.65 10.05 4.41
CA SER A 106 -13.30 8.67 4.71
C SER A 106 -12.89 8.55 6.18
N LYS A 107 -13.28 7.46 6.82
CA LYS A 107 -12.94 7.10 8.20
C LYS A 107 -11.70 6.21 8.26
N GLU A 108 -11.57 5.25 7.35
CA GLU A 108 -10.62 4.14 7.46
C GLU A 108 -9.64 4.07 6.28
N LEU A 109 -10.13 4.18 5.03
CA LEU A 109 -9.33 4.03 3.82
C LEU A 109 -8.20 5.07 3.72
N TYR A 110 -8.49 6.34 4.04
CA TYR A 110 -7.46 7.38 3.99
C TYR A 110 -6.29 7.09 4.95
N ARG A 111 -6.55 6.47 6.10
CA ARG A 111 -5.52 6.13 7.10
C ARG A 111 -4.58 5.06 6.57
N VAL A 112 -5.13 4.06 5.88
CA VAL A 112 -4.35 3.00 5.22
C VAL A 112 -3.45 3.63 4.17
N ALA A 113 -4.03 4.44 3.28
CA ALA A 113 -3.29 5.06 2.21
C ALA A 113 -2.19 5.99 2.74
N GLN A 114 -2.50 6.89 3.69
CA GLN A 114 -1.51 7.75 4.33
C GLN A 114 -0.39 6.94 4.96
N ARG A 115 -0.70 5.85 5.65
CA ARG A 115 0.32 5.01 6.29
C ARG A 115 1.24 4.35 5.27
N ILE A 116 0.68 3.79 4.20
CA ILE A 116 1.45 3.19 3.10
C ILE A 116 2.36 4.25 2.45
N PHE A 117 1.82 5.40 2.09
CA PHE A 117 2.59 6.43 1.38
C PHE A 117 3.58 7.19 2.29
N SER A 118 3.31 7.29 3.60
CA SER A 118 4.26 7.85 4.57
C SER A 118 5.50 6.97 4.75
N ILE A 119 5.35 5.64 4.68
CA ILE A 119 6.49 4.71 4.68
C ILE A 119 7.38 4.98 3.45
N THR A 120 6.78 5.14 2.27
CA THR A 120 7.55 5.38 1.03
C THR A 120 8.24 6.74 0.98
N VAL A 121 7.64 7.79 1.55
CA VAL A 121 8.29 9.11 1.62
C VAL A 121 9.47 9.08 2.60
N SER A 122 9.34 8.36 3.72
CA SER A 122 10.41 8.24 4.71
C SER A 122 11.61 7.47 4.17
N THR A 123 11.40 6.43 3.36
CA THR A 123 12.49 5.68 2.71
C THR A 123 13.12 6.44 1.54
N ALA A 124 12.33 7.20 0.77
CA ALA A 124 12.86 8.03 -0.33
C ALA A 124 13.65 9.27 0.17
N SER A 125 13.34 9.75 1.38
CA SER A 125 13.99 10.92 2.00
C SER A 125 15.24 10.57 2.79
N LEU A 126 15.49 9.27 3.05
CA LEU A 126 16.79 8.76 3.48
C LEU A 126 17.72 8.70 2.25
N LYS A 127 18.13 9.87 1.79
CA LYS A 127 19.25 10.07 0.87
C LYS A 127 20.37 10.79 1.60
#